data_AF-I0IJG3-F1
#
_entry.id   AF-I0IJG3-F1
#
_cell.length_a   1.000
_cell.length_b   1.000
_cell.length_c   1.000
_cell.angle_alpha   90.00
_cell.angle_beta   90.00
_cell.angle_gamma   90.00
#
_symmetry.space_group_name_H-M   'P 1'
#
loop_
_entity.id
_entity.type
_entity.pdbx_description
1 polymer ?
#
loop_
_entity_poly.entity_id
_entity_poly.type
_entity_poly.pdbx_seq_one_letter_code
_entity_poly.pdbx_strand_id
1 'polypeptide(L)'
;MARKKSQPGPGTGGSKKPAKTSHVDDGHKAAVRRRLRRIEGQVRGLQQMIEDDRYCVDILTQVSAANAGLRAVAKETLRHHLRHCVREAMANDPDSLERTIEELLEVYHRQGRS
;
A
#
# COMPACT_ATOMS: atom_id res chain seq x y z
N MET A 1 30.89 -22.21 45.74
CA MET A 1 31.04 -22.60 44.32
C MET A 1 29.83 -22.09 43.54
N ALA A 2 30.10 -21.41 42.43
CA ALA A 2 29.24 -20.42 41.80
C ALA A 2 28.03 -21.01 41.06
N ARG A 3 26.83 -20.48 41.35
CA ARG A 3 25.67 -20.61 40.45
C ARG A 3 25.82 -19.58 39.34
N LYS A 4 26.17 -20.05 38.13
CA LYS A 4 26.31 -19.26 36.91
C LYS A 4 24.97 -18.59 36.58
N LYS A 5 24.87 -17.27 36.79
CA LYS A 5 23.73 -16.47 36.30
C LYS A 5 23.87 -16.38 34.78
N SER A 6 23.03 -17.09 34.06
CA SER A 6 22.88 -16.95 32.61
C SER A 6 22.27 -15.58 32.32
N GLN A 7 23.04 -14.68 31.70
CA GLN A 7 22.52 -13.44 31.14
C GLN A 7 21.70 -13.76 29.88
N PRO A 8 20.52 -13.16 29.67
CA PRO A 8 19.91 -13.13 28.34
C PRO A 8 20.66 -12.09 27.50
N GLY A 9 21.11 -12.50 26.31
CA GLY A 9 21.85 -11.67 25.36
C GLY A 9 21.00 -10.57 24.71
N PRO A 10 21.61 -9.69 23.89
CA PRO A 10 20.90 -8.61 23.22
C PRO A 10 19.95 -9.22 22.19
N GLY A 11 18.66 -9.22 22.53
CA GLY A 11 17.61 -9.58 21.59
C GLY A 11 17.65 -8.63 20.41
N THR A 12 17.96 -9.17 19.23
CA THR A 12 17.89 -8.47 17.97
C THR A 12 16.49 -7.89 17.82
N GLY A 13 16.42 -6.56 17.69
CA GLY A 13 15.19 -5.81 17.52
C GLY A 13 14.47 -6.28 16.26
N GLY A 14 13.53 -7.21 16.44
CA GLY A 14 12.66 -7.65 15.37
C GLY A 14 11.87 -6.46 14.83
N SER A 15 12.04 -6.19 13.55
CA SER A 15 11.28 -5.21 12.78
C SER A 15 9.78 -5.49 12.93
N LYS A 16 9.13 -4.87 13.92
CA LYS A 16 7.67 -4.85 14.01
C LYS A 16 7.18 -4.02 12.82
N LYS A 17 6.76 -4.69 11.74
CA LYS A 17 6.01 -4.07 10.63
C LYS A 17 4.81 -3.27 11.18
N PRO A 18 4.77 -1.94 11.09
CA PRO A 18 3.57 -1.16 11.35
C PRO A 18 3.05 -0.65 10.00
N ALA A 19 1.89 -1.04 9.47
CA ALA A 19 0.59 -1.03 10.07
C ALA A 19 -0.29 -2.01 9.28
N LYS A 20 -1.08 -2.80 10.00
CA LYS A 20 -2.16 -3.59 9.39
C LYS A 20 -3.20 -2.57 8.88
N THR A 21 -4.05 -2.94 7.93
CA THR A 21 -5.22 -2.14 7.52
C THR A 21 -6.25 -1.92 8.64
N SER A 22 -5.89 -2.23 9.89
CA SER A 22 -6.67 -2.08 11.12
C SER A 22 -6.87 -0.64 11.58
N HIS A 23 -6.12 0.34 11.05
CA HIS A 23 -6.29 1.76 11.35
C HIS A 23 -7.05 2.52 10.24
N VAL A 24 -7.61 1.79 9.27
CA VAL A 24 -8.41 2.38 8.20
C VAL A 24 -9.85 2.56 8.67
N ASP A 25 -10.31 3.81 8.76
CA ASP A 25 -11.73 4.13 8.94
C ASP A 25 -12.60 3.34 7.93
N ASP A 26 -13.74 2.81 8.40
CA ASP A 26 -14.62 1.96 7.61
C ASP A 26 -15.12 2.67 6.34
N GLY A 27 -15.27 4.00 6.39
CA GLY A 27 -15.61 4.84 5.24
C GLY A 27 -14.51 4.84 4.16
N HIS A 28 -13.24 5.04 4.54
CA HIS A 28 -12.11 4.96 3.62
C HIS A 28 -11.97 3.56 3.00
N LYS A 29 -12.11 2.51 3.82
CA LYS A 29 -12.07 1.12 3.36
C LYS A 29 -13.18 0.84 2.35
N ALA A 30 -14.40 1.28 2.60
CA ALA A 30 -15.52 1.16 1.68
C ALA A 30 -15.27 1.91 0.36
N ALA A 31 -14.73 3.13 0.43
CA ALA A 31 -14.42 3.94 -0.74
C ALA A 31 -13.35 3.30 -1.65
N VAL A 32 -12.25 2.80 -1.06
CA VAL A 32 -11.20 2.08 -1.79
C VAL A 32 -11.75 0.80 -2.42
N ARG A 33 -12.53 0.00 -1.66
CA ARG A 33 -13.17 -1.22 -2.19
C ARG A 33 -14.12 -0.91 -3.36
N ARG A 34 -14.88 0.18 -3.30
CA ARG A 34 -15.77 0.59 -4.40
C ARG A 34 -15.00 0.95 -5.66
N ARG A 35 -13.82 1.59 -5.54
CA ARG A 35 -12.96 1.87 -6.71
C ARG A 35 -12.39 0.58 -7.29
N LEU A 36 -11.90 -0.32 -6.45
CA LEU A 36 -11.40 -1.62 -6.88
C LEU A 36 -12.46 -2.45 -7.62
N ARG A 37 -13.70 -2.50 -7.13
CA ARG A 37 -14.82 -3.18 -7.83
C ARG A 37 -15.09 -2.62 -9.23
N ARG A 38 -14.89 -1.31 -9.44
CA ARG A 38 -15.02 -0.72 -10.79
C ARG A 38 -13.88 -1.15 -11.70
N ILE A 39 -12.66 -1.12 -11.20
CA ILE A 39 -11.47 -1.56 -11.94
C ILE A 39 -11.62 -3.04 -12.32
N GLU A 40 -12.11 -3.88 -11.42
CA GLU A 40 -12.45 -5.28 -11.70
C GLU A 40 -13.46 -5.41 -12.87
N GLY A 41 -14.49 -4.56 -12.89
CA GLY A 41 -15.41 -4.48 -14.02
C GLY A 41 -14.75 -4.04 -15.33
N GLN A 42 -13.84 -3.07 -15.27
CA GLN A 42 -13.06 -2.63 -16.44
C GLN A 42 -12.16 -3.76 -16.96
N VAL A 43 -11.50 -4.52 -16.09
CA VAL A 43 -10.66 -5.66 -16.47
C VAL A 43 -11.50 -6.76 -17.13
N ARG A 44 -12.67 -7.08 -16.60
CA ARG A 44 -13.61 -7.98 -17.28
C ARG A 44 -14.06 -7.46 -18.64
N GLY A 45 -14.34 -6.16 -18.75
CA GLY A 45 -14.68 -5.52 -20.01
C GLY A 45 -13.55 -5.64 -21.04
N LEU A 46 -12.29 -5.46 -20.60
CA LEU A 46 -11.11 -5.65 -21.45
C LEU A 46 -10.99 -7.07 -21.99
N GLN A 47 -11.28 -8.08 -21.17
CA GLN A 47 -11.29 -9.48 -21.62
C GLN A 47 -12.33 -9.67 -22.74
N GLN A 48 -13.56 -9.20 -22.53
CA GLN A 48 -14.62 -9.28 -23.55
C GLN A 48 -14.23 -8.54 -24.84
N MET A 49 -13.60 -7.36 -24.74
CA MET A 49 -13.16 -6.62 -25.92
C MET A 49 -12.14 -7.37 -26.77
N ILE A 50 -11.30 -8.20 -26.14
CA ILE A 50 -10.33 -9.05 -26.84
C ILE A 50 -11.06 -10.21 -27.53
N GLU A 51 -11.97 -10.88 -26.83
CA GLU A 51 -12.80 -11.97 -27.41
C GLU A 51 -13.66 -11.48 -28.59
N ASP A 52 -14.11 -10.22 -28.54
CA ASP A 52 -14.92 -9.59 -29.59
C ASP A 52 -14.07 -8.97 -30.73
N ASP A 53 -12.75 -9.22 -30.77
CA ASP A 53 -11.81 -8.67 -31.75
C ASP A 53 -11.93 -7.13 -31.93
N ARG A 54 -12.14 -6.40 -30.82
CA ARG A 54 -12.33 -4.94 -30.87
C ARG A 54 -11.06 -4.21 -31.30
N TYR A 55 -11.26 -3.03 -31.88
CA TYR A 55 -10.16 -2.19 -32.36
C TYR A 55 -9.15 -1.87 -31.26
N CYS A 56 -7.87 -2.09 -31.55
CA CYS A 56 -6.79 -2.03 -30.57
C CYS A 56 -6.73 -0.67 -29.83
N VAL A 57 -7.04 0.43 -30.51
CA VAL A 57 -7.04 1.77 -29.90
C VAL A 57 -8.12 1.91 -28.81
N ASP A 58 -9.28 1.28 -28.99
CA ASP A 58 -10.34 1.28 -27.97
C ASP A 58 -9.92 0.46 -26.74
N ILE A 59 -9.27 -0.70 -26.97
CA ILE A 59 -8.72 -1.53 -25.90
C ILE A 59 -7.68 -0.73 -25.10
N LEU A 60 -6.73 -0.10 -25.79
CA LEU A 60 -5.68 0.74 -25.16
C LEU A 60 -6.27 1.92 -24.37
N THR A 61 -7.37 2.50 -24.86
CA THR A 61 -8.10 3.54 -24.15
C THR A 61 -8.70 3.01 -22.85
N GLN A 62 -9.31 1.82 -22.86
CA GLN A 62 -9.85 1.20 -21.64
C GLN A 62 -8.76 0.74 -20.68
N VAL A 63 -7.62 0.25 -21.18
CA VAL A 63 -6.44 -0.04 -20.35
C VAL A 63 -5.96 1.22 -19.63
N SER A 64 -5.88 2.34 -20.35
CA SER A 64 -5.50 3.63 -19.77
C SER A 64 -6.47 4.08 -18.67
N ALA A 65 -7.78 3.86 -18.87
CA ALA A 65 -8.80 4.15 -17.87
C ALA A 65 -8.67 3.27 -16.61
N ALA A 66 -8.39 1.97 -16.77
CA ALA A 66 -8.15 1.07 -15.65
C ALA A 66 -6.88 1.46 -14.87
N ASN A 67 -5.80 1.79 -15.58
CA ASN A 67 -4.55 2.28 -14.99
C ASN A 67 -4.74 3.58 -14.21
N ALA A 68 -5.52 4.54 -14.73
CA ALA A 68 -5.87 5.75 -14.01
C ALA A 68 -6.61 5.44 -12.70
N GLY A 69 -7.53 4.46 -12.73
CA GLY A 69 -8.21 3.96 -11.53
C GLY A 69 -7.24 3.38 -10.50
N LEU A 70 -6.30 2.53 -10.93
CA LEU A 70 -5.27 1.94 -10.06
C LEU A 70 -4.36 3.00 -9.44
N ARG A 71 -3.91 3.99 -10.22
CA ARG A 71 -3.12 5.13 -9.72
C ARG A 71 -3.88 5.92 -8.65
N ALA A 72 -5.18 6.13 -8.85
CA ALA A 72 -6.02 6.81 -7.85
C ALA A 72 -6.14 6.00 -6.55
N VAL A 73 -6.26 4.67 -6.63
CA VAL A 73 -6.25 3.79 -5.44
C VAL A 73 -4.90 3.86 -4.73
N ALA A 74 -3.79 3.75 -5.46
CA ALA A 74 -2.45 3.82 -4.89
C ALA A 74 -2.22 5.14 -4.14
N LYS A 75 -2.59 6.28 -4.76
CA LYS A 75 -2.48 7.61 -4.15
C LYS A 75 -3.31 7.74 -2.87
N GLU A 76 -4.52 7.20 -2.85
CA GLU A 76 -5.43 7.32 -1.72
C GLU A 76 -4.95 6.44 -0.54
N THR A 77 -4.49 5.22 -0.82
CA THR A 77 -3.86 4.34 0.18
C THR A 77 -2.59 4.97 0.76
N LEU A 78 -1.73 5.55 -0.09
CA LEU A 78 -0.52 6.25 0.33
C LEU A 78 -0.84 7.43 1.24
N ARG A 79 -1.82 8.26 0.86
CA ARG A 79 -2.27 9.39 1.68
C ARG A 79 -2.77 8.94 3.05
N HIS A 80 -3.50 7.84 3.11
CA HIS A 80 -3.97 7.29 4.37
C HIS A 80 -2.81 6.85 5.26
N HIS A 81 -1.84 6.11 4.71
CA HIS A 81 -0.64 5.70 5.42
C HIS A 81 0.14 6.90 5.96
N LEU A 82 0.36 7.93 5.14
CA LEU A 82 1.00 9.18 5.55
C LEU A 82 0.27 9.88 6.71
N ARG A 83 -1.05 9.90 6.71
CA ARG A 83 -1.82 10.61 7.76
C ARG A 83 -1.80 9.91 9.11
N HIS A 84 -1.73 8.59 9.12
CA HIS A 84 -1.82 7.81 10.35
C HIS A 84 -0.45 7.34 10.84
N CYS A 85 0.35 6.72 9.99
CA CYS A 85 1.64 6.14 10.41
C CYS A 85 2.68 7.23 10.72
N VAL A 86 2.76 8.30 9.93
CA VAL A 86 3.68 9.42 10.25
C VAL A 86 3.21 10.18 11.49
N ARG A 87 1.90 10.40 11.66
CA ARG A 87 1.35 11.06 12.85
C ARG A 87 1.61 10.26 14.12
N GLU A 88 1.43 8.94 14.07
CA GLU A 88 1.74 8.04 15.19
C GLU A 88 3.25 8.02 15.46
N ALA A 89 4.08 7.91 14.43
CA ALA A 89 5.54 7.92 14.58
C ALA A 89 6.06 9.24 15.21
N MET A 90 5.52 10.39 14.79
CA MET A 90 5.81 11.69 15.41
C MET A 90 5.43 11.77 16.89
N ALA A 91 4.41 11.01 17.32
CA ALA A 91 3.96 11.00 18.71
C ALA A 91 4.78 10.06 19.62
N ASN A 92 5.54 9.14 19.03
CA ASN A 92 6.32 8.14 19.76
C ASN A 92 7.77 8.61 20.00
N ASP A 93 8.61 8.62 18.96
CA ASP A 93 10.03 8.99 19.04
C ASP A 93 10.65 9.29 17.66
N PRO A 94 11.78 10.03 17.59
CA PRO A 94 12.43 10.39 16.32
C PRO A 94 12.90 9.21 15.47
N ASP A 95 13.40 8.11 16.07
CA ASP A 95 13.88 6.94 15.33
C ASP A 95 12.71 6.20 14.66
N SER A 96 11.54 6.17 15.31
CA SER A 96 10.30 5.63 14.74
C SER A 96 9.83 6.43 13.51
N LEU A 97 10.05 7.76 13.50
CA LEU A 97 9.73 8.61 12.36
C LEU A 97 10.64 8.31 11.17
N GLU A 98 11.95 8.22 11.41
CA GLU A 98 12.95 7.99 10.36
C GLU A 98 12.73 6.64 9.65
N ARG A 99 12.47 5.56 10.41
CA ARG A 99 12.13 4.25 9.85
C ARG A 99 10.85 4.27 9.01
N THR A 100 9.83 5.02 9.44
CA THR A 100 8.56 5.14 8.72
C THR A 100 8.76 5.89 7.39
N ILE A 101 9.64 6.90 7.38
CA ILE A 101 9.99 7.64 6.17
C ILE A 101 10.77 6.74 5.20
N GLU A 102 11.74 5.96 5.67
CA GLU A 102 12.50 5.02 4.83
C GLU A 102 11.58 3.98 4.17
N GLU A 103 10.69 3.34 4.92
CA GLU A 103 9.72 2.38 4.38
C GLU A 103 8.85 3.00 3.26
N LEU A 104 8.45 4.27 3.44
CA LEU A 104 7.66 4.98 2.46
C LEU A 104 8.43 5.25 1.16
N LEU A 105 9.69 5.67 1.27
CA LEU A 105 10.55 5.96 0.13
C LEU A 105 10.80 4.70 -0.70
N GLU A 106 10.99 3.55 -0.06
CA GLU A 106 11.11 2.26 -0.75
C GLU A 106 9.88 1.93 -1.59
N VAL A 107 8.67 2.14 -1.05
CA VAL A 107 7.41 1.89 -1.76
C VAL A 107 7.23 2.87 -2.92
N TYR A 108 7.54 4.15 -2.73
CA TYR A 108 7.42 5.16 -3.77
C TYR A 108 8.36 4.91 -4.95
N HIS A 109 9.63 4.54 -4.68
CA HIS A 109 10.58 4.20 -5.74
C HIS A 109 10.18 2.97 -6.54
N ARG A 110 9.48 2.00 -5.93
CA ARG A 110 8.94 0.84 -6.66
C ARG A 110 7.82 1.24 -7.63
N GLN A 111 6.98 2.21 -7.26
CA GLN A 111 5.87 2.68 -8.11
C GLN A 111 6.36 3.48 -9.33
N GLY A 112 7.46 4.22 -9.21
CA GLY A 112 8.00 5.04 -10.31
C GLY A 112 8.70 4.26 -11.43
N ARG A 113 8.85 2.93 -11.30
CA ARG A 113 9.51 2.06 -12.30
C ARG A 113 8.53 1.39 -13.29
N SER A 114 7.23 1.62 -13.16
CA SER A 114 6.17 1.04 -13.99
C SER A 114 5.38 2.10 -14.75
#